data_AF-A0A8T4JAN5-F1
#
_entry.id   AF-A0A8T4JAN5-F1
#
_cell.length_a   1.000
_cell.length_b   1.000
_cell.length_c   1.000
_cell.angle_alpha   90.00
_cell.angle_beta   90.00
_cell.angle_gamma   90.00
#
_symmetry.space_group_name_H-M   'P 1'
#
loop_
_entity.id
_entity.type
_entity.pdbx_description
1 polymer ?
#
loop_
_entity_poly.entity_id
_entity_poly.type
_entity_poly.pdbx_seq_one_letter_code
_entity_poly.pdbx_strand_id
1 'polypeptide(L)'
;PRPPWELDGALFVPDVAPYQLTKLRLLNGSHSALAHLGLAVGSTTIADEMAADWGERLVRALCAEIAPTLPAGGPDTGAYADDLVARFRNPAMRHLLRQIGSDASLKITERWLPALRELRGQPPLRDLQRGVGADLPQQMPHRGVAEARDEVVGVRARIGAARRERRGDLRAQCPH
;
A
#
# COMPACT_ATOMS: atom_id res chain seq x y z
N PRO A 1 -18.97 -17.13 29.07
CA PRO A 1 -18.49 -17.96 27.93
C PRO A 1 -18.63 -17.17 26.63
N ARG A 2 -17.77 -17.41 25.63
CA ARG A 2 -17.91 -16.83 24.28
C ARG A 2 -18.54 -17.85 23.32
N PRO A 3 -19.17 -17.43 22.20
CA PRO A 3 -19.60 -18.36 21.16
C PRO A 3 -18.42 -19.15 20.56
N PRO A 4 -18.64 -20.37 20.06
CA PRO A 4 -17.59 -21.23 19.51
C PRO A 4 -17.27 -20.87 18.05
N TRP A 5 -16.83 -19.63 17.80
CA TRP A 5 -16.54 -19.12 16.44
C TRP A 5 -15.46 -19.91 15.69
N GLU A 6 -14.63 -20.68 16.40
CA GLU A 6 -13.65 -21.60 15.80
C GLU A 6 -14.29 -22.68 14.94
N LEU A 7 -15.56 -23.04 15.21
CA LEU A 7 -16.30 -24.01 14.39
C LEU A 7 -16.67 -23.44 13.01
N ASP A 8 -16.72 -22.11 12.88
CA ASP A 8 -17.04 -21.39 11.65
C ASP A 8 -15.83 -20.64 11.07
N GLY A 9 -14.61 -21.07 11.41
CA GLY A 9 -13.37 -20.59 10.78
C GLY A 9 -12.66 -19.44 11.49
N ALA A 10 -13.10 -19.01 12.68
CA ALA A 10 -12.33 -18.05 13.46
C ALA A 10 -11.03 -18.68 13.98
N LEU A 11 -9.90 -18.03 13.70
CA LEU A 11 -8.60 -18.44 14.20
C LEU A 11 -8.34 -17.79 15.56
N PHE A 12 -8.14 -18.61 16.59
CA PHE A 12 -7.66 -18.16 17.90
C PHE A 12 -6.16 -18.34 17.95
N VAL A 13 -5.45 -17.21 17.97
CA VAL A 13 -3.99 -17.16 17.98
C VAL A 13 -3.50 -16.50 19.26
N PRO A 14 -2.33 -16.89 19.78
CA PRO A 14 -1.75 -16.28 20.98
C PRO A 14 -1.30 -14.83 20.73
N ASP A 15 -0.93 -14.49 19.49
CA ASP A 15 -0.59 -13.14 19.05
C ASP A 15 -1.22 -12.84 17.69
N VAL A 16 -2.01 -11.76 17.62
CA VAL A 16 -2.70 -11.32 16.42
C VAL A 16 -1.88 -10.30 15.62
N ALA A 17 -0.79 -9.76 16.18
CA ALA A 17 -0.01 -8.69 15.57
C ALA A 17 0.53 -9.04 14.17
N PRO A 18 1.07 -10.26 13.90
CA PRO A 18 1.51 -10.63 12.55
C PRO A 18 0.38 -10.62 11.51
N TYR A 19 -0.83 -11.05 11.91
CA TYR A 19 -2.01 -11.06 11.04
C TYR A 19 -2.50 -9.63 10.74
N GLN A 20 -2.56 -8.79 11.78
CA GLN A 20 -2.96 -7.39 11.63
C GLN A 20 -1.98 -6.63 10.74
N LEU A 21 -0.66 -6.85 10.93
CA LEU A 21 0.35 -6.17 10.13
C LEU A 21 0.33 -6.65 8.66
N THR A 22 0.12 -7.95 8.44
CA THR A 22 -0.05 -8.50 7.08
C THR A 22 -1.23 -7.84 6.36
N LYS A 23 -2.40 -7.76 7.01
CA LYS A 23 -3.56 -7.03 6.47
C LYS A 23 -3.25 -5.54 6.26
N LEU A 24 -2.62 -4.88 7.23
CA LEU A 24 -2.34 -3.45 7.16
C LEU A 24 -1.38 -3.10 6.02
N ARG A 25 -0.37 -3.94 5.79
CA ARG A 25 0.68 -3.68 4.80
C ARG A 25 0.30 -4.19 3.42
N LEU A 26 -0.20 -5.42 3.31
CA LEU A 26 -0.49 -6.05 2.02
C LEU A 26 -1.88 -5.63 1.53
N LEU A 27 -2.94 -5.94 2.26
CA LEU A 27 -4.30 -5.62 1.83
C LEU A 27 -4.52 -4.12 1.74
N ASN A 28 -4.37 -3.42 2.87
CA ASN A 28 -4.66 -2.00 2.94
C ASN A 28 -3.67 -1.17 2.11
N GLY A 29 -2.41 -1.60 2.04
CA GLY A 29 -1.38 -0.93 1.25
C GLY A 29 -1.65 -1.04 -0.26
N SER A 30 -1.87 -2.24 -0.79
CA SER A 30 -2.15 -2.44 -2.21
C SER A 30 -3.49 -1.82 -2.63
N HIS A 31 -4.50 -1.86 -1.75
CA HIS A 31 -5.80 -1.24 -2.00
C HIS A 31 -5.71 0.29 -2.14
N SER A 32 -4.90 0.94 -1.31
CA SER A 32 -4.60 2.37 -1.44
C SER A 32 -3.84 2.67 -2.74
N ALA A 33 -2.90 1.81 -3.14
CA ALA A 33 -2.09 2.04 -4.33
C ALA A 33 -2.94 1.98 -5.60
N LEU A 34 -3.77 0.94 -5.73
CA LEU A 34 -4.75 0.81 -6.81
C LEU A 34 -5.71 2.02 -6.84
N ALA A 35 -6.21 2.47 -5.69
CA ALA A 35 -7.11 3.61 -5.66
C ALA A 35 -6.47 4.91 -6.16
N HIS A 36 -5.24 5.21 -5.75
CA HIS A 36 -4.57 6.45 -6.18
C HIS A 36 -4.16 6.41 -7.66
N LEU A 37 -3.61 5.28 -8.12
CA LEU A 37 -3.21 5.12 -9.52
C LEU A 37 -4.42 5.07 -10.45
N GLY A 38 -5.48 4.38 -10.04
CA GLY A 38 -6.73 4.29 -10.78
C GLY A 38 -7.45 5.62 -10.92
N LEU A 39 -7.49 6.42 -9.85
CA LEU A 39 -8.02 7.78 -9.93
C LEU A 39 -7.22 8.64 -10.92
N ALA A 40 -5.89 8.46 -11.00
CA ALA A 40 -5.05 9.20 -11.93
C ALA A 40 -5.28 8.81 -13.41
N VAL A 41 -5.69 7.56 -13.69
CA VAL A 41 -6.07 7.10 -15.05
C VAL A 41 -7.57 7.20 -15.35
N GLY A 42 -8.39 7.64 -14.40
CA GLY A 42 -9.82 7.86 -14.59
C GLY A 42 -10.73 6.65 -14.31
N SER A 43 -10.23 5.62 -13.64
CA SER A 43 -11.01 4.43 -13.26
C SER A 43 -11.97 4.69 -12.10
N THR A 44 -13.00 3.86 -11.96
CA THR A 44 -14.07 4.07 -10.97
C THR A 44 -14.00 3.08 -9.81
N THR A 45 -13.67 1.82 -10.09
CA THR A 45 -13.67 0.73 -9.10
C THR A 45 -12.36 -0.04 -9.09
N ILE A 46 -12.11 -0.77 -8.00
CA ILE A 46 -10.96 -1.70 -7.93
C ILE A 46 -11.08 -2.81 -8.96
N ALA A 47 -12.29 -3.29 -9.27
CA ALA A 47 -12.48 -4.32 -10.28
C ALA A 47 -12.08 -3.84 -11.67
N ASP A 48 -12.28 -2.55 -12.00
CA ASP A 48 -11.83 -1.94 -13.26
C ASP A 48 -10.30 -2.06 -13.40
N GLU A 49 -9.59 -1.76 -12.31
CA GLU A 49 -8.13 -1.80 -12.25
C GLU A 49 -7.58 -3.22 -12.36
N MET A 50 -8.27 -4.17 -11.72
CA MET A 50 -7.90 -5.59 -11.77
C MET A 50 -8.23 -6.24 -13.10
N ALA A 51 -9.17 -5.68 -13.85
CA ALA A 51 -9.45 -6.09 -15.24
C ALA A 51 -8.36 -5.58 -16.21
N ALA A 52 -7.64 -4.52 -15.83
CA ALA A 52 -6.44 -4.10 -16.54
C ALA A 52 -5.24 -4.95 -16.10
N ASP A 53 -4.39 -5.37 -17.04
CA ASP A 53 -3.28 -6.29 -16.73
C ASP A 53 -2.30 -5.72 -15.69
N TRP A 54 -2.24 -4.40 -15.53
CA TRP A 54 -1.33 -3.74 -14.61
C TRP A 54 -1.76 -3.82 -13.14
N GLY A 55 -3.06 -3.92 -12.85
CA GLY A 55 -3.57 -3.90 -11.47
C GLY A 55 -3.11 -5.12 -10.67
N GLU A 56 -3.23 -6.31 -11.26
CA GLU A 56 -2.70 -7.53 -10.65
C GLU A 56 -1.18 -7.50 -10.50
N ARG A 57 -0.45 -7.04 -11.54
CA ARG A 57 1.00 -6.90 -11.47
C ARG A 57 1.42 -6.00 -10.31
N LEU A 58 0.72 -4.87 -10.12
CA LEU A 58 0.98 -3.96 -9.01
C LEU A 58 0.75 -4.65 -7.65
N VAL A 59 -0.39 -5.33 -7.46
CA VAL A 59 -0.69 -6.03 -6.20
C VAL A 59 0.39 -7.05 -5.87
N ARG A 60 0.78 -7.88 -6.84
CA ARG A 60 1.81 -8.91 -6.65
C ARG A 60 3.18 -8.30 -6.36
N ALA A 61 3.56 -7.26 -7.10
CA ALA A 61 4.84 -6.56 -6.89
C ALA A 61 4.92 -5.92 -5.50
N LEU A 62 3.86 -5.23 -5.07
CA LEU A 62 3.78 -4.64 -3.73
C LEU A 62 3.82 -5.72 -2.64
N CYS A 63 3.11 -6.84 -2.83
CA CYS A 63 3.14 -7.92 -1.84
C CYS A 63 4.55 -8.50 -1.69
N ALA A 64 5.23 -8.78 -2.82
CA ALA A 64 6.59 -9.29 -2.81
C ALA A 64 7.57 -8.30 -2.15
N GLU A 65 7.46 -7.01 -2.45
CA GLU A 65 8.36 -5.99 -1.89
C GLU A 65 8.16 -5.75 -0.40
N ILE A 66 6.91 -5.83 0.07
CA ILE A 66 6.60 -5.57 1.47
C ILE A 66 6.73 -6.82 2.33
N ALA A 67 6.64 -8.03 1.77
CA ALA A 67 6.74 -9.29 2.52
C ALA A 67 7.96 -9.40 3.46
N PRO A 68 9.19 -8.97 3.09
CA PRO A 68 10.36 -9.03 3.98
C PRO A 68 10.25 -8.19 5.25
N THR A 69 9.27 -7.28 5.30
CA THR A 69 9.03 -6.39 6.44
C THR A 69 8.05 -6.99 7.45
N LEU A 70 7.44 -8.14 7.14
CA LEU A 70 6.46 -8.78 8.01
C LEU A 70 7.14 -9.73 9.01
N PRO A 71 6.69 -9.76 10.27
CA PRO A 71 7.18 -10.72 11.25
C PRO A 71 6.69 -12.12 10.90
N ALA A 72 7.43 -13.13 11.39
CA ALA A 72 6.99 -14.52 11.31
C ALA A 72 5.71 -14.76 12.12
N GLY A 73 5.02 -15.87 11.84
CA GLY A 73 3.79 -16.28 12.54
C GLY A 73 2.50 -15.67 11.98
N GLY A 74 2.59 -14.86 10.93
CA GLY A 74 1.44 -14.42 10.14
C GLY A 74 1.05 -15.40 9.01
N PRO A 75 0.06 -15.02 8.18
CA PRO A 75 -0.31 -15.77 6.98
C PRO A 75 0.87 -15.93 6.00
N ASP A 76 0.82 -16.99 5.19
CA ASP A 76 1.72 -17.12 4.04
C ASP A 76 1.48 -15.96 3.07
N THR A 77 2.53 -15.19 2.76
CA THR A 77 2.40 -13.94 2.01
C THR A 77 2.11 -14.18 0.53
N GLY A 78 2.53 -15.32 -0.03
CA GLY A 78 2.23 -15.72 -1.40
C GLY A 78 0.75 -16.06 -1.57
N ALA A 79 0.25 -16.97 -0.74
CA ALA A 79 -1.16 -17.33 -0.69
C ALA A 79 -2.04 -16.11 -0.37
N TYR A 80 -1.61 -15.24 0.55
CA TYR A 80 -2.32 -14.00 0.85
C TYR A 80 -2.40 -13.08 -0.37
N ALA A 81 -1.34 -12.98 -1.18
CA ALA A 81 -1.36 -12.20 -2.41
C ALA A 81 -2.36 -12.77 -3.44
N ASP A 82 -2.43 -14.10 -3.57
CA ASP A 82 -3.42 -14.76 -4.43
C ASP A 82 -4.85 -14.47 -3.96
N ASP A 83 -5.11 -14.55 -2.65
CA ASP A 83 -6.40 -14.19 -2.06
C ASP A 83 -6.77 -12.72 -2.33
N LEU A 84 -5.80 -11.80 -2.23
CA LEU A 84 -6.02 -10.39 -2.55
C LEU A 84 -6.40 -10.18 -4.02
N VAL A 85 -5.70 -10.84 -4.94
CA VAL A 85 -6.01 -10.75 -6.38
C VAL A 85 -7.42 -11.27 -6.64
N ALA A 86 -7.77 -12.45 -6.11
CA ALA A 86 -9.10 -13.02 -6.26
C ALA A 86 -10.20 -12.09 -5.70
N ARG A 87 -9.95 -11.52 -4.51
CA ARG A 87 -10.88 -10.60 -3.84
C ARG A 87 -11.05 -9.30 -4.61
N PHE A 88 -9.98 -8.68 -5.10
CA PHE A 88 -10.04 -7.41 -5.81
C PHE A 88 -10.64 -7.56 -7.21
N ARG A 89 -10.51 -8.73 -7.85
CA ARG A 89 -11.17 -9.06 -9.12
C ARG A 89 -12.70 -9.20 -9.00
N ASN A 90 -13.26 -9.38 -7.79
CA ASN A 90 -14.70 -9.63 -7.63
C ASN A 90 -15.55 -8.40 -7.99
N PRO A 91 -16.27 -8.40 -9.13
CA PRO A 91 -17.03 -7.22 -9.58
C PRO A 91 -18.32 -7.00 -8.78
N ALA A 92 -18.80 -8.01 -8.05
CA ALA A 92 -19.95 -7.85 -7.16
C ALA A 92 -19.65 -6.91 -5.99
N MET A 93 -18.37 -6.78 -5.62
CA MET A 93 -17.88 -5.85 -4.61
C MET A 93 -17.49 -4.53 -5.27
N ARG A 94 -18.45 -3.60 -5.41
CA ARG A 94 -18.24 -2.27 -6.03
C ARG A 94 -17.43 -1.32 -5.13
N HIS A 95 -16.17 -1.64 -4.88
CA HIS A 95 -15.27 -0.78 -4.11
C HIS A 95 -14.86 0.44 -4.96
N LEU A 96 -15.42 1.61 -4.62
CA LEU A 96 -15.21 2.84 -5.37
C LEU A 96 -13.84 3.47 -5.03
N LEU A 97 -13.04 3.77 -6.04
CA LEU A 97 -11.69 4.33 -5.84
C LEU A 97 -11.73 5.62 -5.05
N ARG A 98 -12.71 6.51 -5.31
CA ARG A 98 -12.89 7.76 -4.56
C ARG A 98 -13.07 7.55 -3.05
N GLN A 99 -13.79 6.50 -2.65
CA GLN A 99 -14.02 6.20 -1.23
C GLN A 99 -12.75 5.62 -0.59
N ILE A 100 -12.04 4.77 -1.32
CA ILE A 100 -10.79 4.17 -0.86
C ILE A 100 -9.66 5.21 -0.78
N GLY A 101 -9.59 6.12 -1.74
CA GLY A 101 -8.56 7.16 -1.84
C GLY A 101 -8.76 8.36 -0.93
N SER A 102 -9.94 8.49 -0.30
CA SER A 102 -10.18 9.52 0.73
C SER A 102 -9.19 9.40 1.89
N ASP A 103 -8.87 10.50 2.59
CA ASP A 103 -7.91 10.52 3.72
C ASP A 103 -6.52 9.95 3.40
N ALA A 104 -6.05 10.18 2.18
CA ALA A 104 -4.79 9.65 1.64
C ALA A 104 -3.60 9.92 2.57
N SER A 105 -3.50 11.14 3.11
CA SER A 105 -2.38 11.56 3.98
C SER A 105 -2.27 10.72 5.26
N LEU A 106 -3.40 10.37 5.87
CA LEU A 106 -3.45 9.48 7.04
C LEU A 106 -3.06 8.06 6.64
N LYS A 107 -3.64 7.57 5.54
CA LYS A 107 -3.39 6.21 5.02
C LYS A 107 -1.93 5.98 4.64
N ILE A 108 -1.27 6.96 4.02
CA ILE A 108 0.16 6.89 3.69
C ILE A 108 1.01 6.71 4.95
N THR A 109 0.67 7.47 6.00
CA THR A 109 1.43 7.48 7.26
C THR A 109 1.33 6.14 8.00
N GLU A 110 0.17 5.49 7.96
CA GLU A 110 -0.08 4.23 8.65
C GLU A 110 0.32 3.00 7.82
N ARG A 111 -0.01 2.99 6.52
CA ARG A 111 0.05 1.79 5.68
C ARG A 111 1.40 1.61 4.98
N TRP A 112 2.05 2.70 4.60
CA TRP A 112 3.26 2.64 3.76
C TRP A 112 4.50 3.12 4.46
N LEU A 113 4.41 4.25 5.18
CA LEU A 113 5.59 4.88 5.76
C LEU A 113 6.40 3.98 6.71
N PRO A 114 5.79 3.12 7.56
CA PRO A 114 6.55 2.19 8.39
C PRO A 114 7.32 1.17 7.55
N ALA A 115 6.66 0.50 6.60
CA ALA A 115 7.30 -0.49 5.73
C ALA A 115 8.43 0.12 4.89
N LEU A 116 8.21 1.32 4.31
CA LEU A 116 9.23 2.05 3.55
C LEU A 116 10.44 2.48 4.40
N ARG A 117 10.27 2.66 5.72
CA ARG A 117 11.40 2.93 6.62
C ARG A 117 12.23 1.67 6.87
N GLU A 118 11.58 0.51 6.99
CA GLU A 118 12.27 -0.78 7.19
C GLU A 118 13.01 -1.24 5.92
N LEU A 119 12.44 -0.95 4.75
CA LEU A 119 13.09 -1.19 3.46
C LEU A 119 14.23 -0.21 3.17
N ARG A 120 14.39 0.86 3.96
CA ARG A 120 15.42 1.88 3.71
C ARG A 120 16.81 1.28 3.96
N GLY A 121 17.53 0.99 2.87
CA GLY A 121 18.85 0.36 2.90
C GLY A 121 18.86 -1.04 2.28
N GLN A 122 17.69 -1.58 1.94
CA GLN A 122 17.56 -2.78 1.13
C GLN A 122 17.55 -2.39 -0.36
N PRO A 123 18.17 -3.19 -1.26
CA PRO A 123 18.00 -2.97 -2.69
C PRO A 123 16.50 -3.10 -3.03
N PRO A 124 15.92 -2.18 -3.82
CA PRO A 124 14.54 -2.34 -4.24
C PRO A 124 14.39 -3.66 -4.98
N LEU A 125 13.33 -4.41 -4.69
CA LEU A 125 13.00 -5.57 -5.51
C LEU A 125 12.79 -5.06 -6.94
N ARG A 126 13.55 -5.62 -7.88
CA ARG A 126 13.61 -5.21 -9.29
C ARG A 126 12.25 -5.31 -10.01
N ASP A 127 11.23 -5.84 -9.35
CA ASP A 127 9.90 -6.11 -9.90
C ASP A 127 8.94 -4.94 -9.75
N LEU A 128 9.01 -4.10 -8.70
CA LEU A 128 8.19 -2.88 -8.62
C LEU A 128 8.55 -1.88 -9.72
N GLN A 129 9.85 -1.73 -10.00
CA GLN A 129 10.36 -0.86 -11.07
C GLN A 129 9.93 -1.34 -12.46
N ARG A 130 9.81 -2.66 -12.68
CA ARG A 130 9.34 -3.24 -13.96
C ARG A 130 7.82 -3.25 -14.09
N GLY A 131 7.09 -3.53 -13.02
CA GLY A 131 5.63 -3.69 -13.04
C GLY A 131 4.84 -2.39 -13.21
N VAL A 132 5.35 -1.27 -12.67
CA VAL A 132 4.69 0.04 -12.76
C VAL A 132 5.18 0.84 -13.97
N GLY A 133 6.42 0.64 -14.41
CA GLY A 133 7.04 1.48 -15.44
C GLY A 133 6.68 1.16 -16.89
N ALA A 134 6.34 -0.09 -17.20
CA ALA A 134 6.19 -0.52 -18.61
C ALA A 134 4.86 -0.11 -19.25
N ASP A 135 3.75 -0.12 -18.50
CA ASP A 135 2.40 0.03 -19.07
C ASP A 135 1.57 1.20 -18.51
N LEU A 136 1.98 1.79 -17.36
CA LEU A 136 1.31 2.95 -16.79
C LEU A 136 1.31 4.22 -17.69
N PRO A 137 2.27 4.47 -18.61
CA PRO A 137 2.30 5.74 -19.34
C PRO A 137 1.48 5.76 -20.65
N GLN A 138 0.86 4.67 -21.11
CA GLN A 138 0.10 4.70 -22.37
C GLN A 138 -1.38 5.12 -22.24
N GLN A 139 -1.92 5.19 -21.02
CA GLN A 139 -3.34 5.50 -20.78
C GLN A 139 -3.60 6.75 -19.94
N MET A 140 -2.55 7.46 -19.51
CA MET A 140 -2.68 8.67 -18.70
C MET A 140 -3.03 9.88 -19.59
N PRO A 141 -4.21 10.53 -19.46
CA PRO A 141 -4.42 11.84 -20.05
C PRO A 141 -3.43 12.84 -19.43
N HIS A 142 -2.79 13.67 -20.26
CA HIS A 142 -1.68 14.57 -19.91
C HIS A 142 -1.90 15.52 -18.68
N ARG A 143 -3.09 15.57 -18.11
CA ARG A 143 -3.47 16.45 -16.99
C ARG A 143 -3.28 15.82 -15.61
N GLY A 144 -3.48 14.50 -15.46
CA GLY A 144 -3.41 13.80 -14.16
C GLY A 144 -1.98 13.52 -13.68
N VAL A 145 -1.02 13.44 -14.61
CA VAL A 145 0.40 13.16 -14.30
C VAL A 145 1.03 14.30 -13.51
N ALA A 146 0.66 15.56 -13.76
CA ALA A 146 1.17 16.69 -13.00
C ALA A 146 0.68 16.63 -11.55
N GLU A 147 -0.62 16.40 -11.32
CA GLU A 147 -1.21 16.36 -9.97
C GLU A 147 -0.75 15.15 -9.15
N ALA A 148 -0.72 13.94 -9.71
CA ALA A 148 -0.23 12.75 -9.01
C ALA A 148 1.29 12.82 -8.75
N ARG A 149 2.06 13.37 -9.69
CA ARG A 149 3.50 13.63 -9.50
C ARG A 149 3.71 14.73 -8.47
N ASP A 150 2.92 15.79 -8.47
CA ASP A 150 2.97 16.87 -7.49
C ASP A 150 2.52 16.41 -6.11
N GLU A 151 1.63 15.42 -6.01
CA GLU A 151 1.23 14.82 -4.74
C GLU A 151 2.35 13.91 -4.18
N VAL A 152 2.98 13.07 -5.02
CA VAL A 152 4.14 12.25 -4.62
C VAL A 152 5.38 13.11 -4.32
N VAL A 153 5.64 14.15 -5.12
CA VAL A 153 6.68 15.16 -4.88
C VAL A 153 6.35 15.98 -3.63
N GLY A 154 5.09 16.32 -3.41
CA GLY A 154 4.58 17.00 -2.22
C GLY A 154 4.74 16.17 -0.96
N VAL A 155 4.50 14.86 -1.02
CA VAL A 155 4.78 13.92 0.06
C VAL A 155 6.29 13.87 0.34
N ARG A 156 7.14 13.79 -0.70
CA ARG A 156 8.60 13.88 -0.54
C ARG A 156 9.06 15.20 0.08
N ALA A 157 8.46 16.32 -0.31
CA ALA A 157 8.77 17.66 0.20
C ALA A 157 8.35 17.83 1.67
N ARG A 158 7.16 17.34 2.05
CA ARG A 158 6.67 17.34 3.44
C ARG A 158 7.52 16.44 4.35
N ILE A 159 7.93 15.27 3.86
CA ILE A 159 8.89 14.40 4.55
C ILE A 159 10.25 15.09 4.70
N GLY A 160 10.71 15.84 3.69
CA GLY A 160 11.94 16.63 3.75
C GLY A 160 11.87 17.81 4.72
N ALA A 161 10.73 18.50 4.78
CA ALA A 161 10.49 19.62 5.70
C ALA A 161 10.44 19.14 7.16
N ALA A 162 9.70 18.07 7.45
CA ALA A 162 9.63 17.47 8.79
C ALA A 162 11.00 16.95 9.30
N ARG A 163 11.94 16.65 8.39
CA ARG A 163 13.33 16.31 8.75
C ARG A 163 14.18 17.53 9.14
N ARG A 164 13.92 18.70 8.55
CA ARG A 164 14.66 19.94 8.85
C ARG A 164 14.23 20.52 10.19
N GLU A 165 12.94 20.48 10.48
CA GLU A 165 12.36 20.95 11.74
C GLU A 165 12.89 20.14 12.94
N ARG A 166 12.87 18.81 12.86
CA ARG A 166 13.46 17.94 13.90
C ARG A 166 14.97 18.07 14.06
N ARG A 167 15.72 18.37 12.98
CA ARG A 167 17.17 18.63 13.06
C ARG A 167 17.48 20.01 13.64
N GLY A 168 16.61 20.99 13.46
CA GLY A 168 16.70 22.31 14.08
C GLY A 168 16.49 22.22 15.59
N ASP A 169 15.44 21.52 16.03
CA ASP A 169 15.15 21.30 17.45
C ASP A 169 16.26 20.52 18.17
N LEU A 170 16.80 19.46 17.54
CA LEU A 170 17.91 18.69 18.12
C LEU A 170 19.22 19.50 18.22
N ARG A 171 19.43 20.51 17.37
CA ARG A 171 20.59 21.42 17.47
C ARG A 171 20.37 22.54 18.49
N ALA A 172 19.14 22.94 18.74
CA ALA A 172 18.79 23.95 19.74
C ALA A 172 18.80 23.40 21.18
N GLN A 173 18.71 22.07 21.35
CA GLN A 173 18.65 21.40 22.67
C GLN A 173 20.01 20.90 23.20
N CYS A 174 21.11 21.10 22.47
CA CYS A 174 22.46 20.86 22.99
C CYS A 174 23.16 22.21 23.25
N PRO A 175 23.15 22.74 24.48
CA PRO A 175 24.08 23.79 24.86
C PRO A 175 25.50 23.20 24.95
N HIS A 176 26.47 23.93 24.40
CA HIS A 176 27.90 23.68 24.58
C HIS A 176 28.31 23.78 26.05
#